data_AF-A0A5Q3Q5T3-F1
#
_entry.id   AF-A0A5Q3Q5T3-F1
#
_cell.length_a   1.000
_cell.length_b   1.000
_cell.length_c   1.000
_cell.angle_alpha   90.00
_cell.angle_beta   90.00
_cell.angle_gamma   90.00
#
_symmetry.space_group_name_H-M   'P 1'
#
loop_
_entity.id
_entity.type
_entity.pdbx_description
1 polymer ?
#
loop_
_entity_poly.entity_id
_entity_poly.type
_entity_poly.pdbx_seq_one_letter_code
_entity_poly.pdbx_strand_id
1 'polypeptide(L)'
;MLRINSCVRHRFGRQHRFKESRMAKSIPEGPEAGSVTGGPDPEVARVVYAVGEDMDVSDKVLLAAFEAALVESGMRNLDYGDRDSVGVFQQRPSQGWGSASDCMKVPYASRQFCTRAQEAEKDDPKLSAGELAQVVQRSAYPDRYGKVEDRARALVEYAKKTCATEATRARDDRAPDWAERSEGRFTQTLEYMYDELRTNQNAPLTWAIWMLNKPWAPDVDPADIAARLFDGATWTKWLELLDDAADRPSAFVLFGVMVAPGMPWDHKPKIQRMFDLNSNNSDELYFKIPDDSAGREVFYDIWSNMHYGYVGRAAGFDEGPLHAAPQLPGTGEHDPGDVITMQAGMDLWDEHGDEMTVGQFSAKVYATIDELDAATPNLDQVRKWTKP
;
A
#
# COMPACT_ATOMS: atom_id res chain seq x y z
N MET A 1 -41.69 -13.45 27.87
CA MET A 1 -41.53 -14.92 27.93
C MET A 1 -41.80 -15.49 26.55
N LEU A 2 -40.74 -15.84 25.82
CA LEU A 2 -40.72 -16.92 24.81
C LEU A 2 -39.26 -17.05 24.34
N ARG A 3 -38.61 -18.11 24.80
CA ARG A 3 -37.32 -18.63 24.32
C ARG A 3 -37.63 -19.67 23.26
N ILE A 4 -36.91 -19.70 22.14
CA ILE A 4 -36.49 -20.94 21.48
C ILE A 4 -35.05 -20.77 20.97
N ASN A 5 -34.24 -21.78 21.28
CA ASN A 5 -32.81 -21.92 21.06
C ASN A 5 -32.45 -22.42 19.64
N SER A 6 -31.16 -22.20 19.32
CA SER A 6 -30.24 -23.11 18.60
C SER A 6 -30.36 -23.22 17.06
N CYS A 7 -29.31 -22.77 16.36
CA CYS A 7 -28.39 -23.72 15.72
C CYS A 7 -27.01 -23.10 15.42
N VAL A 8 -25.98 -23.85 15.79
CA VAL A 8 -24.55 -23.64 15.56
C VAL A 8 -24.18 -24.16 14.17
N ARG A 9 -23.31 -23.45 13.43
CA ARG A 9 -22.21 -24.10 12.66
C ARG A 9 -21.14 -23.10 12.21
N HIS A 10 -19.93 -23.43 12.62
CA HIS A 10 -18.62 -22.92 12.20
C HIS A 10 -18.47 -22.69 10.68
N ARG A 11 -17.65 -21.71 10.27
CA ARG A 11 -16.22 -21.93 9.97
C ARG A 11 -15.51 -20.65 9.51
N PHE A 12 -14.39 -20.39 10.20
CA PHE A 12 -13.06 -20.06 9.68
C PHE A 12 -12.87 -18.92 8.67
N GLY A 13 -11.93 -18.05 9.03
CA GLY A 13 -10.82 -17.71 8.12
C GLY A 13 -10.81 -16.30 7.57
N ARG A 14 -10.64 -15.28 8.42
CA ARG A 14 -10.34 -13.93 7.93
C ARG A 14 -9.27 -13.14 8.70
N GLN A 15 -8.46 -13.81 9.53
CA GLN A 15 -7.29 -13.20 10.19
C GLN A 15 -5.93 -13.83 9.85
N HIS A 16 -5.89 -14.90 9.03
CA HIS A 16 -4.62 -15.58 8.71
C HIS A 16 -3.95 -15.15 7.40
N ARG A 17 -4.58 -14.33 6.55
CA ARG A 17 -4.08 -14.09 5.18
C ARG A 17 -2.95 -13.04 5.07
N PHE A 18 -2.51 -12.45 6.18
CA PHE A 18 -1.35 -11.52 6.20
C PHE A 18 -0.12 -12.05 6.95
N LYS A 19 -0.20 -13.21 7.64
CA LYS A 19 0.95 -13.75 8.42
C LYS A 19 1.77 -14.83 7.68
N GLU A 20 1.27 -15.43 6.59
CA GLU A 20 1.95 -16.54 5.91
C GLU A 20 3.10 -16.12 4.95
N SER A 21 3.39 -14.83 4.79
CA SER A 21 4.53 -14.36 3.97
C SER A 21 5.87 -14.27 4.73
N ARG A 22 5.93 -14.55 6.05
CA ARG A 22 7.18 -14.37 6.83
C ARG A 22 8.10 -15.59 6.92
N MET A 23 7.75 -16.75 6.36
CA MET A 23 8.65 -17.91 6.34
C MET A 23 9.48 -17.96 5.04
N ALA A 24 10.65 -17.31 5.05
CA ALA A 24 11.91 -17.79 4.44
C ALA A 24 13.05 -16.74 4.52
N LYS A 25 13.29 -16.15 5.70
CA LYS A 25 14.62 -15.60 6.00
C LYS A 25 14.98 -16.04 7.42
N SER A 26 15.99 -16.89 7.55
CA SER A 26 16.49 -17.32 8.85
C SER A 26 16.91 -16.08 9.65
N ILE A 27 16.47 -15.98 10.91
CA ILE A 27 16.93 -14.93 11.82
C ILE A 27 18.47 -15.03 11.87
N PRO A 28 19.23 -13.95 11.61
CA PRO A 28 20.68 -13.98 11.66
C PRO A 28 21.18 -14.41 13.05
N GLU A 29 22.27 -15.18 13.09
CA GLU A 29 22.87 -15.66 14.35
C GLU A 29 23.39 -14.52 15.25
N GLY A 30 23.55 -13.32 14.68
CA GLY A 30 24.17 -12.18 15.34
C GLY A 30 25.69 -12.28 15.35
N PRO A 31 26.38 -11.36 16.05
CA PRO A 31 27.82 -11.38 16.15
C PRO A 31 28.31 -12.57 16.99
N GLU A 32 29.47 -13.12 16.64
CA GLU A 32 30.11 -14.18 17.42
C GLU A 32 30.38 -13.69 18.85
N ALA A 33 30.24 -14.59 19.82
CA ALA A 33 30.50 -14.27 21.21
C ALA A 33 31.96 -13.79 21.39
N GLY A 34 32.16 -12.68 22.09
CA GLY A 34 33.48 -12.09 22.34
C GLY A 34 34.01 -11.16 21.22
N SER A 35 33.29 -11.02 20.10
CA SER A 35 33.76 -10.23 18.94
C SER A 35 33.69 -8.70 19.10
N VAL A 36 32.83 -8.19 19.98
CA VAL A 36 32.60 -6.73 20.14
C VAL A 36 32.94 -6.27 21.56
N THR A 37 33.75 -5.21 21.65
CA THR A 37 34.13 -4.56 22.92
C THR A 37 33.61 -3.12 22.95
N GLY A 38 33.07 -2.68 24.10
CA GLY A 38 32.47 -1.34 24.24
C GLY A 38 31.02 -1.35 24.75
N GLY A 39 30.21 -0.37 24.29
CA GLY A 39 28.79 -0.21 24.65
C GLY A 39 27.86 -1.25 24.00
N PRO A 40 26.53 -1.02 24.02
CA PRO A 40 25.54 -1.92 23.41
C PRO A 40 25.86 -2.25 21.96
N ASP A 41 25.79 -3.53 21.62
CA ASP A 41 25.95 -3.99 20.24
C ASP A 41 24.62 -3.84 19.48
N PRO A 42 24.57 -3.01 18.43
CA PRO A 42 23.35 -2.77 17.68
C PRO A 42 22.83 -4.02 16.96
N GLU A 43 23.71 -4.95 16.57
CA GLU A 43 23.32 -6.17 15.88
C GLU A 43 22.71 -7.19 16.85
N VAL A 44 23.24 -7.29 18.06
CA VAL A 44 22.62 -8.08 19.14
C VAL A 44 21.21 -7.57 19.42
N ALA A 45 21.04 -6.25 19.58
CA ALA A 45 19.72 -5.64 19.81
C ALA A 45 18.75 -5.95 18.65
N ARG A 46 19.22 -5.90 17.40
CA ARG A 46 18.43 -6.22 16.21
C ARG A 46 17.96 -7.68 16.19
N VAL A 47 18.84 -8.62 16.53
CA VAL A 47 18.50 -10.05 16.58
C VAL A 47 17.51 -10.35 17.71
N VAL A 48 17.69 -9.77 18.91
CA VAL A 48 16.73 -9.90 20.02
C VAL A 48 15.35 -9.38 19.61
N TYR A 49 15.28 -8.23 18.94
CA TYR A 49 14.03 -7.69 18.39
C TYR A 49 13.38 -8.64 17.36
N ALA A 50 14.16 -9.12 16.38
CA ALA A 50 13.67 -10.01 15.34
C ALA A 50 13.12 -11.33 15.91
N VAL A 51 13.72 -11.86 16.98
CA VAL A 51 13.18 -13.05 17.69
C VAL A 51 11.86 -12.75 18.38
N GLY A 52 11.74 -11.59 19.05
CA GLY A 52 10.49 -11.18 19.69
C GLY A 52 9.34 -11.08 18.67
N GLU A 53 9.62 -10.46 17.51
CA GLU A 53 8.69 -10.37 16.38
C GLU A 53 8.30 -11.74 15.82
N ASP A 54 9.26 -12.64 15.64
CA ASP A 54 9.03 -14.00 15.12
C ASP A 54 8.19 -14.85 16.09
N MET A 55 8.37 -14.63 17.39
CA MET A 55 7.62 -15.31 18.45
C MET A 55 6.29 -14.63 18.81
N ASP A 56 5.93 -13.51 18.15
CA ASP A 56 4.71 -12.74 18.41
C ASP A 56 4.56 -12.39 19.91
N VAL A 57 5.67 -11.99 20.56
CA VAL A 57 5.69 -11.65 21.99
C VAL A 57 5.01 -10.30 22.23
N SER A 58 4.50 -10.08 23.45
CA SER A 58 3.95 -8.76 23.83
C SER A 58 5.06 -7.70 23.91
N ASP A 59 4.70 -6.42 23.76
CA ASP A 59 5.62 -5.30 23.97
C ASP A 59 6.31 -5.36 25.35
N LYS A 60 5.59 -5.89 26.36
CA LYS A 60 6.10 -6.07 27.72
C LYS A 60 7.18 -7.14 27.79
N VAL A 61 6.97 -8.29 27.14
CA VAL A 61 7.99 -9.36 27.03
C VAL A 61 9.19 -8.89 26.23
N LEU A 62 8.97 -8.15 25.14
CA LEU A 62 10.05 -7.59 24.33
C LEU A 62 10.89 -6.61 25.16
N LEU A 63 10.24 -5.69 25.89
CA LEU A 63 10.95 -4.75 26.77
C LEU A 63 11.73 -5.48 27.87
N ALA A 64 11.15 -6.52 28.49
CA ALA A 64 11.82 -7.32 29.50
C ALA A 64 13.09 -8.00 28.96
N ALA A 65 13.07 -8.48 27.71
CA ALA A 65 14.26 -9.04 27.07
C ALA A 65 15.34 -7.96 26.87
N PHE A 66 14.98 -6.75 26.47
CA PHE A 66 15.96 -5.67 26.31
C PHE A 66 16.55 -5.19 27.64
N GLU A 67 15.73 -5.09 28.70
CA GLU A 67 16.21 -4.78 30.05
C GLU A 67 17.15 -5.86 30.58
N ALA A 68 16.79 -7.13 30.41
CA ALA A 68 17.63 -8.26 30.79
C ALA A 68 18.97 -8.23 30.05
N ALA A 69 18.96 -8.12 28.72
CA ALA A 69 20.19 -8.07 27.93
C ALA A 69 21.08 -6.89 28.32
N LEU A 70 20.51 -5.72 28.59
CA LEU A 70 21.25 -4.54 29.06
C LEU A 70 21.90 -4.74 30.42
N VAL A 71 21.18 -5.34 31.38
CA VAL A 71 21.71 -5.55 32.73
C VAL A 71 22.75 -6.66 32.76
N GLU A 72 22.52 -7.76 32.05
CA GLU A 72 23.37 -8.94 32.11
C GLU A 72 24.69 -8.77 31.34
N SER A 73 24.62 -8.25 30.12
CA SER A 73 25.80 -8.15 29.25
C SER A 73 26.10 -6.73 28.77
N GLY A 74 25.21 -5.78 29.03
CA GLY A 74 25.24 -4.49 28.36
C GLY A 74 24.77 -4.55 26.91
N MET A 75 23.90 -5.52 26.56
CA MET A 75 23.45 -5.84 25.20
C MET A 75 24.62 -6.30 24.30
N ARG A 76 25.41 -7.27 24.75
CA ARG A 76 26.58 -7.80 24.02
C ARG A 76 26.61 -9.32 24.07
N ASN A 77 27.05 -9.96 23.01
CA ASN A 77 27.23 -11.41 23.03
C ASN A 77 28.59 -11.76 23.66
N LEU A 78 28.60 -12.18 24.92
CA LEU A 78 29.83 -12.46 25.67
C LEU A 78 30.16 -13.94 25.67
N ASP A 79 31.42 -14.29 25.48
CA ASP A 79 31.95 -15.66 25.60
C ASP A 79 32.42 -15.99 27.03
N TYR A 80 32.27 -15.05 27.96
CA TYR A 80 32.60 -15.18 29.37
C TYR A 80 31.52 -14.57 30.28
N GLY A 81 31.65 -14.82 31.58
CA GLY A 81 30.74 -14.33 32.61
C GLY A 81 31.10 -14.88 34.00
N ASP A 82 30.23 -14.66 34.97
CA ASP A 82 30.37 -15.33 36.27
C ASP A 82 30.11 -16.84 36.12
N ARG A 83 31.00 -17.67 36.67
CA ARG A 83 30.97 -19.14 36.56
C ARG A 83 30.95 -19.62 35.10
N ASP A 84 29.85 -20.21 34.65
CA ASP A 84 29.62 -20.71 33.29
C ASP A 84 28.59 -19.86 32.52
N SER A 85 28.29 -18.65 33.00
CA SER A 85 27.38 -17.73 32.33
C SER A 85 27.98 -17.22 31.03
N VAL A 86 27.21 -17.27 29.94
CA VAL A 86 27.63 -16.84 28.61
C VAL A 86 26.46 -16.20 27.84
N GLY A 87 26.79 -15.50 26.77
CA GLY A 87 25.84 -14.91 25.84
C GLY A 87 25.23 -13.59 26.32
N VAL A 88 24.30 -13.07 25.50
CA VAL A 88 23.62 -11.77 25.70
C VAL A 88 22.84 -11.68 27.01
N PHE A 89 22.35 -12.80 27.52
CA PHE A 89 21.54 -12.88 28.74
C PHE A 89 22.32 -13.46 29.93
N GLN A 90 23.64 -13.70 29.80
CA GLN A 90 24.47 -14.37 30.81
C GLN A 90 23.81 -15.66 31.34
N GLN A 91 23.26 -16.44 30.42
CA GLN A 91 22.56 -17.68 30.74
C GLN A 91 23.56 -18.78 31.13
N ARG A 92 23.19 -19.60 32.11
CA ARG A 92 24.06 -20.66 32.65
C ARG A 92 23.67 -22.04 32.11
N PRO A 93 24.52 -22.70 31.32
CA PRO A 93 24.29 -24.07 30.88
C PRO A 93 24.01 -25.03 32.04
N SER A 94 24.75 -24.91 33.15
CA SER A 94 24.54 -25.70 34.36
C SER A 94 23.18 -25.49 35.04
N GLN A 95 22.43 -24.46 34.68
CA GLN A 95 21.07 -24.20 35.20
C GLN A 95 19.96 -24.54 34.19
N GLY A 96 20.29 -25.27 33.11
CA GLY A 96 19.29 -25.77 32.17
C GLY A 96 18.87 -24.76 31.10
N TRP A 97 19.72 -23.78 30.79
CA TRP A 97 19.48 -22.84 29.70
C TRP A 97 19.87 -23.35 28.31
N GLY A 98 20.54 -24.51 28.23
CA GLY A 98 21.02 -25.11 26.99
C GLY A 98 22.50 -25.48 27.09
N SER A 99 23.12 -25.83 25.95
CA SER A 99 24.58 -25.98 25.91
C SER A 99 25.26 -24.59 25.91
N ALA A 100 26.55 -24.52 26.30
CA ALA A 100 27.30 -23.26 26.22
C ALA A 100 27.31 -22.67 24.80
N SER A 101 27.44 -23.54 23.78
CA SER A 101 27.39 -23.12 22.37
C SER A 101 26.03 -22.54 21.97
N ASP A 102 24.94 -23.07 22.50
CA ASP A 102 23.61 -22.55 22.19
C ASP A 102 23.33 -21.24 22.93
N CYS A 103 23.78 -21.10 24.18
CA CYS A 103 23.65 -19.86 24.95
C CYS A 103 24.43 -18.70 24.32
N MET A 104 25.51 -18.98 23.56
CA MET A 104 26.25 -17.99 22.78
C MET A 104 25.59 -17.63 21.44
N LYS A 105 24.52 -18.32 21.02
CA LYS A 105 23.73 -17.93 19.84
C LYS A 105 22.62 -16.99 20.27
N VAL A 106 22.68 -15.74 19.82
CA VAL A 106 21.71 -14.70 20.20
C VAL A 106 20.26 -15.13 19.92
N PRO A 107 19.92 -15.76 18.78
CA PRO A 107 18.56 -16.22 18.53
C PRO A 107 18.09 -17.27 19.53
N TYR A 108 18.92 -18.26 19.83
CA TYR A 108 18.57 -19.33 20.76
C TYR A 108 18.35 -18.79 22.17
N ALA A 109 19.31 -17.99 22.67
CA ALA A 109 19.25 -17.41 24.01
C ALA A 109 18.01 -16.50 24.17
N SER A 110 17.67 -15.74 23.13
CA SER A 110 16.47 -14.89 23.08
C SER A 110 15.19 -15.71 23.09
N ARG A 111 15.09 -16.78 22.29
CA ARG A 111 13.91 -17.66 22.31
C ARG A 111 13.70 -18.29 23.67
N GLN A 112 14.77 -18.77 24.31
CA GLN A 112 14.73 -19.35 25.65
C GLN A 112 14.26 -18.35 26.71
N PHE A 113 14.71 -17.10 26.63
CA PHE A 113 14.24 -16.03 27.51
C PHE A 113 12.76 -15.72 27.26
N CYS A 114 12.39 -15.42 26.02
CA CYS A 114 11.04 -15.03 25.63
C CYS A 114 10.00 -16.09 25.97
N THR A 115 10.30 -17.38 25.79
CA THR A 115 9.40 -18.48 26.18
C THR A 115 9.08 -18.42 27.68
N ARG A 116 10.11 -18.33 28.53
CA ARG A 116 9.92 -18.23 30.00
C ARG A 116 9.21 -16.94 30.41
N ALA A 117 9.49 -15.83 29.72
CA ALA A 117 8.85 -14.55 29.97
C ALA A 117 7.35 -14.58 29.59
N GLN A 118 6.97 -15.21 28.48
CA GLN A 118 5.56 -15.40 28.12
C GLN A 118 4.81 -16.28 29.12
N GLU A 119 5.46 -17.32 29.66
CA GLU A 119 4.89 -18.15 30.73
C GLU A 119 4.67 -17.31 32.00
N ALA A 120 5.70 -16.57 32.44
CA ALA A 120 5.59 -15.70 33.61
C ALA A 120 4.55 -14.57 33.44
N GLU A 121 4.41 -14.00 32.24
CA GLU A 121 3.38 -13.00 31.95
C GLU A 121 1.97 -13.59 32.00
N LYS A 122 1.79 -14.85 31.58
CA LYS A 122 0.50 -15.55 31.69
C LYS A 122 0.15 -15.82 33.15
N ASP A 123 1.13 -16.21 33.95
CA ASP A 123 0.94 -16.52 35.37
C ASP A 123 0.63 -15.27 36.20
N ASP A 124 1.32 -14.15 35.93
CA ASP A 124 1.02 -12.85 36.53
C ASP A 124 1.09 -11.70 35.52
N PRO A 125 -0.05 -11.32 34.92
CA PRO A 125 -0.11 -10.25 33.93
C PRO A 125 0.25 -8.86 34.47
N LYS A 126 0.24 -8.66 35.80
CA LYS A 126 0.48 -7.36 36.43
C LYS A 126 1.96 -7.00 36.54
N LEU A 127 2.84 -7.98 36.37
CA LEU A 127 4.28 -7.74 36.38
C LEU A 127 4.66 -6.70 35.32
N SER A 128 5.45 -5.71 35.72
CA SER A 128 6.17 -4.81 34.81
C SER A 128 7.22 -5.59 34.01
N ALA A 129 7.78 -4.96 32.98
CA ALA A 129 8.86 -5.58 32.18
C ALA A 129 10.08 -5.94 33.04
N GLY A 130 10.49 -5.07 33.96
CA GLY A 130 11.64 -5.32 34.83
C GLY A 130 11.40 -6.42 35.84
N GLU A 131 10.18 -6.52 36.37
CA GLU A 131 9.78 -7.64 37.23
C GLU A 131 9.74 -8.95 36.45
N LEU A 132 9.28 -8.92 35.19
CA LEU A 132 9.28 -10.09 34.31
C LEU A 132 10.71 -10.57 34.02
N ALA A 133 11.63 -9.64 33.72
CA ALA A 133 13.05 -9.93 33.55
C ALA A 133 13.65 -10.57 34.80
N GLN A 134 13.31 -10.06 35.99
CA GLN A 134 13.74 -10.63 37.26
C GLN A 134 13.17 -12.04 37.51
N VAL A 135 11.88 -12.29 37.20
CA VAL A 135 11.28 -13.62 37.37
C VAL A 135 11.99 -14.66 36.50
N VAL A 136 12.36 -14.27 35.27
CA VAL A 136 13.06 -15.13 34.31
C VAL A 136 14.51 -15.37 34.70
N GLN A 137 15.26 -14.31 35.04
CA GLN A 137 16.71 -14.40 35.33
C GLN A 137 17.03 -14.82 36.77
N ARG A 138 16.15 -14.51 37.72
CA ARG A 138 16.32 -14.78 39.15
C ARG A 138 17.63 -14.20 39.72
N SER A 139 17.93 -12.96 39.35
CA SER A 139 19.12 -12.24 39.81
C SER A 139 19.06 -11.92 41.31
N ALA A 140 20.23 -11.77 41.95
CA ALA A 140 20.33 -11.33 43.34
C ALA A 140 19.99 -9.84 43.53
N TYR A 141 19.77 -9.09 42.44
CA TYR A 141 19.52 -7.65 42.46
C TYR A 141 18.29 -7.29 41.60
N PRO A 142 17.07 -7.54 42.11
CA PRO A 142 15.82 -7.39 41.35
C PRO A 142 15.61 -5.97 40.82
N ASP A 143 16.02 -4.95 41.58
CA ASP A 143 15.78 -3.54 41.23
C ASP A 143 16.66 -3.01 40.08
N ARG A 144 17.45 -3.87 39.41
CA ARG A 144 18.36 -3.42 38.33
C ARG A 144 17.69 -3.30 36.97
N TYR A 145 16.70 -4.13 36.65
CA TYR A 145 16.10 -4.17 35.31
C TYR A 145 15.25 -2.91 35.04
N GLY A 146 14.36 -2.53 35.96
CA GLY A 146 13.55 -1.32 35.80
C GLY A 146 14.37 -0.02 35.75
N LYS A 147 15.62 -0.02 36.24
CA LYS A 147 16.50 1.17 36.18
C LYS A 147 17.02 1.46 34.77
N VAL A 148 16.94 0.50 33.85
CA VAL A 148 17.40 0.67 32.47
C VAL A 148 16.24 0.79 31.47
N GLU A 149 14.99 0.91 31.94
CA GLU A 149 13.78 0.94 31.09
C GLU A 149 13.89 1.94 29.94
N ASP A 150 14.22 3.22 30.23
CA ASP A 150 14.34 4.27 29.20
C ASP A 150 15.37 3.90 28.13
N ARG A 151 16.50 3.33 28.55
CA ARG A 151 17.57 2.90 27.65
C ARG A 151 17.16 1.65 26.86
N ALA A 152 16.42 0.74 27.48
CA ALA A 152 15.87 -0.45 26.83
C ALA A 152 14.85 -0.05 25.75
N ARG A 153 13.91 0.86 26.06
CA ARG A 153 12.96 1.43 25.09
C ARG A 153 13.66 2.10 23.93
N ALA A 154 14.72 2.89 24.18
CA ALA A 154 15.51 3.50 23.12
C ALA A 154 16.16 2.46 22.20
N LEU A 155 16.65 1.35 22.75
CA LEU A 155 17.20 0.25 21.96
C LEU A 155 16.13 -0.54 21.20
N VAL A 156 14.94 -0.75 21.76
CA VAL A 156 13.80 -1.35 21.06
C VAL A 156 13.44 -0.50 19.84
N GLU A 157 13.29 0.81 20.02
CA GLU A 157 12.98 1.73 18.93
C GLU A 157 14.09 1.79 17.88
N TYR A 158 15.35 1.76 18.30
CA TYR A 158 16.49 1.65 17.39
C TYR A 158 16.42 0.35 16.57
N ALA A 159 16.25 -0.81 17.24
CA ALA A 159 16.20 -2.11 16.59
C ALA A 159 15.01 -2.21 15.63
N LYS A 160 13.83 -1.71 16.03
CA LYS A 160 12.63 -1.64 15.19
C LYS A 160 12.88 -0.81 13.92
N LYS A 161 13.45 0.39 14.06
CA LYS A 161 13.79 1.26 12.92
C LYS A 161 14.83 0.63 12.01
N THR A 162 15.87 0.00 12.56
CA THR A 162 16.91 -0.65 11.77
C THR A 162 16.39 -1.90 11.08
N CYS A 163 15.57 -2.74 11.73
CA CYS A 163 14.89 -3.87 11.08
C CYS A 163 13.95 -3.41 9.96
N ALA A 164 13.21 -2.31 10.15
CA ALA A 164 12.39 -1.73 9.10
C ALA A 164 13.25 -1.19 7.94
N THR A 165 14.36 -0.51 8.26
CA THR A 165 15.30 0.03 7.26
C THR A 165 16.03 -1.08 6.51
N GLU A 166 16.39 -2.18 7.15
CA GLU A 166 16.97 -3.37 6.51
C GLU A 166 15.93 -4.14 5.71
N ALA A 167 14.67 -4.19 6.15
CA ALA A 167 13.58 -4.74 5.34
C ALA A 167 13.36 -3.88 4.09
N THR A 168 13.44 -2.56 4.21
CA THR A 168 13.41 -1.62 3.07
C THR A 168 14.65 -1.76 2.20
N ARG A 169 15.86 -1.80 2.76
CA ARG A 169 17.10 -1.99 1.99
C ARG A 169 17.17 -3.37 1.34
N ALA A 170 16.71 -4.43 1.98
CA ALA A 170 16.60 -5.75 1.35
C ALA A 170 15.51 -5.80 0.27
N ARG A 171 14.52 -4.90 0.31
CA ARG A 171 13.59 -4.64 -0.79
C ARG A 171 14.25 -3.81 -1.91
N ASP A 172 15.15 -2.89 -1.58
CA ASP A 172 15.88 -2.04 -2.54
C ASP A 172 17.10 -2.75 -3.20
N ASP A 173 17.78 -3.65 -2.48
CA ASP A 173 18.97 -4.42 -2.91
C ASP A 173 18.61 -5.66 -3.74
N ARG A 174 17.34 -6.10 -3.70
CA ARG A 174 16.75 -6.82 -4.82
C ARG A 174 16.40 -5.73 -5.84
N ALA A 175 17.09 -5.68 -6.97
CA ALA A 175 16.50 -5.03 -8.14
C ALA A 175 15.06 -5.57 -8.25
N PRO A 176 14.01 -4.73 -8.11
CA PRO A 176 12.66 -5.23 -8.15
C PRO A 176 12.49 -5.99 -9.45
N ASP A 177 11.87 -7.17 -9.39
CA ASP A 177 11.42 -7.80 -10.63
C ASP A 177 10.62 -6.72 -11.36
N TRP A 178 10.94 -6.47 -12.62
CA TRP A 178 10.21 -5.51 -13.43
C TRP A 178 8.68 -5.74 -13.32
N ALA A 179 8.29 -7.01 -13.13
CA ALA A 179 6.95 -7.41 -12.77
C ALA A 179 6.40 -6.82 -11.46
N GLU A 180 7.17 -6.82 -10.37
CA GLU A 180 6.75 -6.29 -9.06
C GLU A 180 6.63 -4.76 -9.08
N ARG A 181 7.52 -4.08 -9.81
CA ARG A 181 7.38 -2.64 -10.09
C ARG A 181 6.13 -2.36 -10.92
N SER A 182 5.88 -3.16 -11.96
CA SER A 182 4.75 -2.96 -12.85
C SER A 182 3.40 -3.30 -12.18
N GLU A 183 3.33 -4.34 -11.35
CA GLU A 183 2.16 -4.65 -10.49
C GLU A 183 1.91 -3.55 -9.46
N GLY A 184 2.98 -3.00 -8.89
CA GLY A 184 2.92 -1.85 -7.99
C GLY A 184 2.30 -0.62 -8.68
N ARG A 185 2.66 -0.35 -9.95
CA ARG A 185 2.06 0.73 -10.74
C ARG A 185 0.57 0.54 -10.94
N PHE A 186 0.13 -0.68 -11.27
CA PHE A 186 -1.30 -0.99 -11.41
C PHE A 186 -2.07 -0.67 -10.13
N THR A 187 -1.60 -1.22 -9.00
CA THR A 187 -2.29 -1.09 -7.70
C THR A 187 -2.35 0.37 -7.24
N GLN A 188 -1.23 1.09 -7.33
CA GLN A 188 -1.16 2.50 -6.93
C GLN A 188 -1.99 3.40 -7.87
N THR A 189 -2.03 3.10 -9.17
CA THR A 189 -2.87 3.85 -10.11
C THR A 189 -4.34 3.60 -9.83
N LEU A 190 -4.75 2.38 -9.51
CA LEU A 190 -6.13 2.07 -9.13
C LEU A 190 -6.58 2.88 -7.91
N GLU A 191 -5.77 2.93 -6.85
CA GLU A 191 -6.08 3.71 -5.65
C GLU A 191 -6.15 5.21 -5.95
N TYR A 192 -5.16 5.74 -6.68
CA TYR A 192 -5.14 7.13 -7.12
C TYR A 192 -6.38 7.48 -7.97
N MET A 193 -6.74 6.64 -8.92
CA MET A 193 -7.90 6.88 -9.78
C MET A 193 -9.21 6.82 -8.99
N TYR A 194 -9.33 5.90 -8.03
CA TYR A 194 -10.49 5.87 -7.13
C TYR A 194 -10.67 7.20 -6.40
N ASP A 195 -9.59 7.75 -5.84
CA ASP A 195 -9.61 9.03 -5.14
C ASP A 195 -9.94 10.20 -6.08
N GLU A 196 -9.38 10.20 -7.30
CA GLU A 196 -9.68 11.21 -8.31
C GLU A 196 -11.14 11.15 -8.77
N LEU A 197 -11.72 9.96 -8.98
CA LEU A 197 -13.13 9.80 -9.33
C LEU A 197 -14.03 10.41 -8.22
N ARG A 198 -13.75 10.08 -6.96
CA ARG A 198 -14.52 10.59 -5.80
C ARG A 198 -14.34 12.08 -5.55
N THR A 199 -13.16 12.61 -5.83
CA THR A 199 -12.87 14.03 -5.68
C THR A 199 -13.55 14.81 -6.79
N ASN A 200 -13.40 14.37 -8.03
CA ASN A 200 -13.86 15.11 -9.19
C ASN A 200 -15.38 15.00 -9.38
N GLN A 201 -16.03 13.88 -9.03
CA GLN A 201 -17.51 13.82 -9.02
C GLN A 201 -18.14 14.87 -8.07
N ASN A 202 -17.43 15.20 -6.98
CA ASN A 202 -17.89 16.12 -5.94
C ASN A 202 -17.28 17.53 -6.08
N ALA A 203 -16.54 17.79 -7.15
CA ALA A 203 -15.92 19.09 -7.35
C ALA A 203 -16.99 20.17 -7.56
N PRO A 204 -16.81 21.40 -7.02
CA PRO A 204 -17.73 22.51 -7.27
C PRO A 204 -17.97 22.77 -8.76
N LEU A 205 -16.95 22.53 -9.59
CA LEU A 205 -17.06 22.66 -11.03
C LEU A 205 -17.94 21.58 -11.66
N THR A 206 -17.87 20.33 -11.19
CA THR A 206 -18.77 19.26 -11.65
C THR A 206 -20.22 19.59 -11.34
N TRP A 207 -20.49 20.17 -10.18
CA TRP A 207 -21.82 20.69 -9.84
C TRP A 207 -22.25 21.85 -10.76
N ALA A 208 -21.33 22.76 -11.10
CA ALA A 208 -21.61 23.84 -12.05
C ALA A 208 -21.93 23.32 -13.46
N ILE A 209 -21.16 22.33 -13.94
CA ILE A 209 -21.42 21.66 -15.22
C ILE A 209 -22.78 20.96 -15.18
N TRP A 210 -23.07 20.22 -14.11
CA TRP A 210 -24.37 19.56 -13.91
C TRP A 210 -25.55 20.53 -13.93
N MET A 211 -25.41 21.71 -13.32
CA MET A 211 -26.44 22.75 -13.35
C MET A 211 -26.66 23.27 -14.76
N LEU A 212 -25.58 23.66 -15.44
CA LEU A 212 -25.63 24.14 -16.83
C LEU A 212 -26.18 23.08 -17.78
N ASN A 213 -26.04 21.81 -17.39
CA ASN A 213 -26.61 20.68 -18.08
C ASN A 213 -28.08 20.40 -17.71
N LYS A 214 -28.86 21.38 -17.23
CA LYS A 214 -30.30 21.23 -17.00
C LYS A 214 -31.13 22.11 -17.94
N PRO A 215 -32.35 21.66 -18.34
CA PRO A 215 -33.20 22.43 -19.26
C PRO A 215 -33.58 23.83 -18.76
N TRP A 216 -33.52 24.04 -17.44
CA TRP A 216 -33.88 25.31 -16.79
C TRP A 216 -32.70 26.27 -16.66
N ALA A 217 -31.46 25.82 -16.92
CA ALA A 217 -30.30 26.69 -16.79
C ALA A 217 -30.25 27.68 -17.95
N PRO A 218 -29.89 28.95 -17.70
CA PRO A 218 -29.71 29.93 -18.75
C PRO A 218 -28.56 29.49 -19.64
N ASP A 219 -28.76 29.59 -20.97
CA ASP A 219 -27.66 29.39 -21.90
C ASP A 219 -26.67 30.56 -21.75
N VAL A 220 -25.43 30.22 -21.45
CA VAL A 220 -24.34 31.16 -21.23
C VAL A 220 -23.40 31.06 -22.41
N ASP A 221 -23.00 32.21 -22.96
CA ASP A 221 -22.12 32.26 -24.11
C ASP A 221 -20.81 31.49 -23.81
N PRO A 222 -20.59 30.33 -24.45
CA PRO A 222 -19.41 29.53 -24.17
C PRO A 222 -18.11 30.25 -24.56
N ALA A 223 -18.17 31.21 -25.50
CA ALA A 223 -17.04 32.05 -25.85
C ALA A 223 -16.65 33.02 -24.73
N ASP A 224 -17.64 33.57 -23.98
CA ASP A 224 -17.39 34.46 -22.84
C ASP A 224 -16.79 33.68 -21.65
N ILE A 225 -17.25 32.46 -21.40
CA ILE A 225 -16.66 31.56 -20.39
C ILE A 225 -15.20 31.23 -20.74
N ALA A 226 -14.96 30.81 -21.98
CA ALA A 226 -13.63 30.44 -22.45
C ALA A 226 -12.67 31.65 -22.42
N ALA A 227 -13.12 32.82 -22.85
CA ALA A 227 -12.31 34.04 -22.84
C ALA A 227 -11.88 34.45 -21.43
N ARG A 228 -12.76 34.31 -20.42
CA ARG A 228 -12.48 34.69 -19.02
C ARG A 228 -11.58 33.70 -18.30
N LEU A 229 -11.66 32.41 -18.64
CA LEU A 229 -10.89 31.37 -17.96
C LEU A 229 -9.52 31.12 -18.62
N PHE A 230 -9.37 31.37 -19.93
CA PHE A 230 -8.20 30.92 -20.71
C PHE A 230 -7.50 32.00 -21.56
N ASP A 231 -7.72 33.29 -21.24
CA ASP A 231 -6.97 34.43 -21.79
C ASP A 231 -6.96 34.52 -23.35
N GLY A 232 -8.01 34.01 -24.00
CA GLY A 232 -8.30 34.26 -25.42
C GLY A 232 -7.43 33.57 -26.48
N ALA A 233 -6.54 32.63 -26.13
CA ALA A 233 -5.64 31.99 -27.10
C ALA A 233 -6.24 30.73 -27.77
N THR A 234 -6.52 30.79 -29.08
CA THR A 234 -6.71 29.63 -30.01
C THR A 234 -7.66 28.50 -29.57
N TRP A 235 -8.86 28.83 -29.07
CA TRP A 235 -9.92 27.85 -28.76
C TRP A 235 -11.13 27.92 -29.70
N THR A 236 -11.15 28.88 -30.64
CA THR A 236 -12.29 29.08 -31.57
C THR A 236 -12.64 27.83 -32.37
N LYS A 237 -11.64 27.00 -32.71
CA LYS A 237 -11.85 25.72 -33.39
C LYS A 237 -12.68 24.73 -32.55
N TRP A 238 -12.52 24.69 -31.23
CA TRP A 238 -13.28 23.78 -30.37
C TRP A 238 -14.70 24.28 -30.12
N LEU A 239 -14.90 25.59 -30.04
CA LEU A 239 -16.22 26.21 -29.92
C LEU A 239 -17.06 25.98 -31.18
N GLU A 240 -16.46 26.11 -32.36
CA GLU A 240 -17.09 25.79 -33.65
C GLU A 240 -17.47 24.30 -33.79
N LEU A 241 -16.75 23.39 -33.10
CA LEU A 241 -16.99 21.95 -33.15
C LEU A 241 -18.03 21.45 -32.14
N LEU A 242 -18.24 22.20 -31.04
CA LEU A 242 -19.26 21.89 -30.03
C LEU A 242 -20.64 22.45 -30.41
N ASP A 243 -20.71 23.36 -31.38
CA ASP A 243 -21.96 23.91 -31.95
C ASP A 243 -22.82 22.81 -32.61
N ASP A 244 -22.18 21.75 -33.13
CA ASP A 244 -22.84 20.57 -33.73
C ASP A 244 -23.20 19.45 -32.72
N ALA A 245 -22.75 19.54 -31.45
CA ALA A 245 -22.72 18.38 -30.55
C ALA A 245 -23.75 18.35 -29.40
N ALA A 246 -24.45 19.44 -29.03
CA ALA A 246 -25.49 19.35 -27.98
C ALA A 246 -26.39 20.60 -27.83
N ASP A 247 -27.61 20.38 -27.33
CA ASP A 247 -28.56 21.37 -26.80
C ASP A 247 -28.04 22.20 -25.59
N ARG A 248 -26.76 22.07 -25.18
CA ARG A 248 -26.15 22.72 -24.01
C ARG A 248 -24.61 22.92 -24.16
N PRO A 249 -24.16 23.85 -25.01
CA PRO A 249 -22.75 23.98 -25.38
C PRO A 249 -21.84 24.43 -24.22
N SER A 250 -22.36 25.21 -23.28
CA SER A 250 -21.57 25.75 -22.15
C SER A 250 -21.11 24.69 -21.14
N ALA A 251 -21.96 23.70 -20.83
CA ALA A 251 -21.60 22.58 -19.98
C ALA A 251 -20.48 21.75 -20.63
N PHE A 252 -20.61 21.47 -21.93
CA PHE A 252 -19.62 20.72 -22.69
C PHE A 252 -18.27 21.45 -22.79
N VAL A 253 -18.27 22.76 -22.97
CA VAL A 253 -17.04 23.56 -22.98
C VAL A 253 -16.31 23.48 -21.65
N LEU A 254 -17.01 23.64 -20.53
CA LEU A 254 -16.40 23.55 -19.21
C LEU A 254 -15.85 22.14 -18.91
N PHE A 255 -16.57 21.10 -19.33
CA PHE A 255 -16.11 19.73 -19.18
C PHE A 255 -14.88 19.43 -20.06
N GLY A 256 -14.95 19.80 -21.34
CA GLY A 256 -13.86 19.62 -22.31
C GLY A 256 -12.59 20.34 -21.91
N VAL A 257 -12.71 21.53 -21.31
CA VAL A 257 -11.60 22.29 -20.73
C VAL A 257 -10.89 21.50 -19.62
N MET A 258 -11.63 20.81 -18.77
CA MET A 258 -11.02 20.15 -17.60
C MET A 258 -10.27 18.89 -18.00
N VAL A 259 -10.81 18.15 -18.96
CA VAL A 259 -10.24 16.89 -19.47
C VAL A 259 -9.21 17.09 -20.59
N ALA A 260 -9.03 18.33 -21.07
CA ALA A 260 -8.06 18.64 -22.13
C ALA A 260 -6.60 18.39 -21.68
N PRO A 261 -5.67 18.14 -22.62
CA PRO A 261 -4.26 17.92 -22.29
C PRO A 261 -3.66 19.04 -21.43
N GLY A 262 -2.96 18.66 -20.35
CA GLY A 262 -2.33 19.57 -19.40
C GLY A 262 -3.28 20.20 -18.38
N MET A 263 -4.58 19.92 -18.45
CA MET A 263 -5.60 20.50 -17.56
C MET A 263 -5.83 19.64 -16.31
N PRO A 264 -6.57 20.13 -15.30
CA PRO A 264 -6.62 19.48 -14.00
C PRO A 264 -7.16 18.04 -14.01
N TRP A 265 -7.95 17.63 -15.00
CA TRP A 265 -8.43 16.25 -15.15
C TRP A 265 -7.66 15.45 -16.22
N ASP A 266 -6.53 15.95 -16.70
CA ASP A 266 -5.59 15.17 -17.50
C ASP A 266 -4.72 14.28 -16.60
N HIS A 267 -5.11 13.01 -16.46
CA HIS A 267 -4.44 12.05 -15.59
C HIS A 267 -3.22 11.39 -16.23
N LYS A 268 -3.13 11.33 -17.57
CA LYS A 268 -2.01 10.71 -18.29
C LYS A 268 -0.63 11.24 -17.82
N PRO A 269 -0.36 12.56 -17.82
CA PRO A 269 0.93 13.07 -17.37
C PRO A 269 1.13 12.98 -15.84
N LYS A 270 0.05 12.88 -15.05
CA LYS A 270 0.15 12.69 -13.59
C LYS A 270 0.60 11.27 -13.26
N ILE A 271 0.04 10.27 -13.92
CA ILE A 271 0.43 8.86 -13.79
C ILE A 271 1.87 8.67 -14.26
N GLN A 272 2.26 9.27 -15.40
CA GLN A 272 3.65 9.24 -15.87
C GLN A 272 4.63 9.80 -14.83
N ARG A 273 4.33 10.96 -14.23
CA ARG A 273 5.17 11.55 -13.17
C ARG A 273 5.19 10.73 -11.88
N MET A 274 4.09 10.05 -11.53
CA MET A 274 4.01 9.23 -10.32
C MET A 274 5.05 8.10 -10.32
N PHE A 275 5.38 7.58 -11.51
CA PHE A 275 6.28 6.43 -11.67
C PHE A 275 7.52 6.70 -12.51
N ASP A 276 7.79 7.97 -12.83
CA ASP A 276 8.90 8.42 -13.71
C ASP A 276 8.92 7.68 -15.05
N LEU A 277 7.75 7.54 -15.68
CA LEU A 277 7.59 6.78 -16.92
C LEU A 277 8.20 7.52 -18.11
N ASN A 278 8.99 6.82 -18.90
CA ASN A 278 9.46 7.29 -20.20
C ASN A 278 8.39 7.06 -21.27
N SER A 279 7.76 8.14 -21.75
CA SER A 279 6.74 8.09 -22.80
C SER A 279 7.23 7.53 -24.13
N ASN A 280 8.56 7.46 -24.35
CA ASN A 280 9.15 6.85 -25.54
C ASN A 280 9.42 5.35 -25.38
N ASN A 281 9.19 4.79 -24.18
CA ASN A 281 9.33 3.37 -23.90
C ASN A 281 7.94 2.75 -23.74
N SER A 282 7.45 2.08 -24.79
CA SER A 282 6.11 1.48 -24.76
C SER A 282 5.95 0.52 -23.58
N ASP A 283 6.97 -0.25 -23.22
CA ASP A 283 6.87 -1.22 -22.13
C ASP A 283 6.63 -0.54 -20.77
N GLU A 284 7.14 0.68 -20.56
CA GLU A 284 6.90 1.44 -19.33
C GLU A 284 5.46 1.93 -19.17
N LEU A 285 4.73 2.00 -20.28
CA LEU A 285 3.35 2.46 -20.34
C LEU A 285 2.34 1.31 -20.15
N TYR A 286 2.79 0.06 -20.06
CA TYR A 286 1.96 -1.08 -19.68
C TYR A 286 2.20 -1.48 -18.23
N PHE A 287 1.11 -1.71 -17.51
CA PHE A 287 1.12 -2.14 -16.11
C PHE A 287 0.69 -3.60 -16.02
N LYS A 288 1.54 -4.42 -15.41
CA LYS A 288 1.25 -5.82 -15.13
C LYS A 288 0.07 -5.92 -14.18
N ILE A 289 -0.87 -6.81 -14.51
CA ILE A 289 -2.09 -6.97 -13.71
C ILE A 289 -1.79 -7.92 -12.54
N PRO A 290 -2.03 -7.50 -11.28
CA PRO A 290 -1.81 -8.33 -10.11
C PRO A 290 -2.70 -9.57 -10.11
N ASP A 291 -2.12 -10.72 -9.73
CA ASP A 291 -2.79 -12.02 -9.62
C ASP A 291 -3.49 -12.51 -10.91
N ASP A 292 -3.15 -11.95 -12.08
CA ASP A 292 -3.75 -12.34 -13.35
C ASP A 292 -3.18 -13.67 -13.85
N SER A 293 -3.99 -14.73 -13.77
CA SER A 293 -3.60 -16.07 -14.25
C SER A 293 -3.34 -16.13 -15.76
N ALA A 294 -3.91 -15.19 -16.53
CA ALA A 294 -3.65 -15.07 -17.96
C ALA A 294 -2.31 -14.37 -18.25
N GLY A 295 -1.63 -13.81 -17.26
CA GLY A 295 -0.34 -13.15 -17.42
C GLY A 295 -0.41 -11.97 -18.38
N ARG A 296 -1.38 -11.08 -18.18
CA ARG A 296 -1.62 -9.89 -19.02
C ARG A 296 -1.05 -8.63 -18.38
N GLU A 297 -0.87 -7.62 -19.22
CA GLU A 297 -0.60 -6.24 -18.85
C GLU A 297 -1.54 -5.31 -19.60
N VAL A 298 -1.81 -4.14 -19.02
CA VAL A 298 -2.75 -3.15 -19.56
C VAL A 298 -2.09 -1.80 -19.76
N PHE A 299 -2.41 -1.14 -20.87
CA PHE A 299 -1.92 0.19 -21.17
C PHE A 299 -2.49 1.23 -20.18
N TYR A 300 -1.66 2.16 -19.72
CA TYR A 300 -2.00 3.09 -18.63
C TYR A 300 -3.06 4.14 -19.00
N ASP A 301 -3.51 4.26 -20.23
CA ASP A 301 -4.52 5.26 -20.61
C ASP A 301 -5.95 4.88 -20.24
N ILE A 302 -6.23 3.59 -20.02
CA ILE A 302 -7.55 3.07 -19.62
C ILE A 302 -8.11 3.83 -18.41
N TRP A 303 -7.22 4.26 -17.52
CA TRP A 303 -7.52 5.01 -16.30
C TRP A 303 -8.14 6.37 -16.60
N SER A 304 -7.57 7.11 -17.55
CA SER A 304 -8.04 8.47 -17.89
C SER A 304 -9.38 8.40 -18.63
N ASN A 305 -9.58 7.38 -19.46
CA ASN A 305 -10.83 7.16 -20.19
C ASN A 305 -11.98 6.76 -19.25
N MET A 306 -11.72 5.88 -18.28
CA MET A 306 -12.72 5.55 -17.24
C MET A 306 -13.10 6.78 -16.42
N HIS A 307 -12.14 7.67 -16.10
CA HIS A 307 -12.44 8.94 -15.43
C HIS A 307 -13.31 9.87 -16.27
N TYR A 308 -13.00 10.02 -17.57
CA TYR A 308 -13.81 10.81 -18.49
C TYR A 308 -15.28 10.36 -18.48
N GLY A 309 -15.54 9.05 -18.62
CA GLY A 309 -16.89 8.51 -18.61
C GLY A 309 -17.61 8.76 -17.28
N TYR A 310 -16.97 8.41 -16.16
CA TYR A 310 -17.58 8.50 -14.84
C TYR A 310 -17.91 9.95 -14.42
N VAL A 311 -16.94 10.86 -14.55
CA VAL A 311 -17.14 12.27 -14.18
C VAL A 311 -18.07 12.96 -15.18
N GLY A 312 -18.08 12.55 -16.45
CA GLY A 312 -19.04 13.02 -17.45
C GLY A 312 -20.48 12.70 -17.05
N ARG A 313 -20.76 11.47 -16.61
CA ARG A 313 -22.08 11.09 -16.08
C ARG A 313 -22.42 11.80 -14.78
N ALA A 314 -21.44 11.98 -13.88
CA ALA A 314 -21.60 12.79 -12.67
C ALA A 314 -21.97 14.25 -12.97
N ALA A 315 -21.39 14.81 -14.04
CA ALA A 315 -21.70 16.13 -14.59
C ALA A 315 -23.05 16.16 -15.36
N GLY A 316 -23.77 15.04 -15.41
CA GLY A 316 -25.12 14.92 -15.93
C GLY A 316 -25.24 14.73 -17.44
N PHE A 317 -24.13 14.47 -18.15
CA PHE A 317 -24.17 14.23 -19.61
C PHE A 317 -24.71 12.84 -19.91
N ASP A 318 -25.47 12.71 -21.00
CA ASP A 318 -25.87 11.41 -21.56
C ASP A 318 -24.72 10.73 -22.30
N GLU A 319 -24.82 9.42 -22.50
CA GLU A 319 -23.76 8.61 -23.14
C GLU A 319 -23.42 9.09 -24.55
N GLY A 320 -24.44 9.38 -25.37
CA GLY A 320 -24.25 9.76 -26.77
C GLY A 320 -23.32 10.97 -26.94
N PRO A 321 -23.61 12.10 -26.26
CA PRO A 321 -22.73 13.25 -26.25
C PRO A 321 -21.30 12.96 -25.73
N LEU A 322 -21.15 12.11 -24.71
CA LEU A 322 -19.83 11.70 -24.19
C LEU A 322 -19.04 10.86 -25.20
N HIS A 323 -19.71 10.01 -26.00
CA HIS A 323 -19.07 9.25 -27.08
C HIS A 323 -18.75 10.10 -28.32
N ALA A 324 -19.49 11.18 -28.55
CA ALA A 324 -19.31 12.06 -29.69
C ALA A 324 -18.17 13.09 -29.48
N ALA A 325 -18.02 13.62 -28.27
CA ALA A 325 -17.06 14.69 -27.98
C ALA A 325 -15.58 14.33 -28.27
N PRO A 326 -15.09 13.11 -27.97
CA PRO A 326 -13.75 12.70 -28.33
C PRO A 326 -13.55 12.48 -29.85
N GLN A 327 -14.61 12.46 -30.67
CA GLN A 327 -14.48 12.33 -32.13
C GLN A 327 -14.32 13.69 -32.85
N LEU A 328 -14.26 14.79 -32.09
CA LEU A 328 -14.19 16.15 -32.64
C LEU A 328 -12.77 16.52 -33.12
N PRO A 329 -12.60 17.20 -34.27
CA PRO A 329 -11.30 17.60 -34.81
C PRO A 329 -10.38 18.36 -33.83
N GLY A 330 -9.35 17.70 -33.30
CA GLY A 330 -8.40 18.28 -32.34
C GLY A 330 -8.32 17.52 -31.02
N THR A 331 -9.22 16.55 -30.81
CA THR A 331 -9.07 15.48 -29.81
C THR A 331 -7.92 14.53 -30.22
N GLY A 332 -7.47 13.69 -29.29
CA GLY A 332 -6.45 12.67 -29.57
C GLY A 332 -6.93 11.62 -30.58
N GLU A 333 -6.02 10.74 -31.03
CA GLU A 333 -6.43 9.54 -31.77
C GLU A 333 -7.29 8.67 -30.84
N HIS A 334 -8.47 8.28 -31.32
CA HIS A 334 -9.41 7.44 -30.59
C HIS A 334 -9.55 6.08 -31.25
N ASP A 335 -9.37 5.03 -30.46
CA ASP A 335 -9.54 3.65 -30.89
C ASP A 335 -10.74 2.98 -30.18
N PRO A 336 -11.15 1.76 -30.57
CA PRO A 336 -12.29 1.11 -29.92
C PRO A 336 -12.07 0.76 -28.44
N GLY A 337 -10.82 0.75 -27.95
CA GLY A 337 -10.50 0.52 -26.55
C GLY A 337 -10.79 1.74 -25.67
N ASP A 338 -10.63 2.94 -26.22
CA ASP A 338 -11.09 4.18 -25.58
C ASP A 338 -12.60 4.16 -25.35
N VAL A 339 -13.36 3.70 -26.34
CA VAL A 339 -14.83 3.60 -26.25
C VAL A 339 -15.25 2.63 -25.15
N ILE A 340 -14.62 1.45 -25.07
CA ILE A 340 -14.87 0.44 -24.03
C ILE A 340 -14.59 1.00 -22.63
N THR A 341 -13.43 1.64 -22.46
CA THR A 341 -12.99 2.16 -21.15
C THR A 341 -13.80 3.37 -20.71
N MET A 342 -14.18 4.26 -21.64
CA MET A 342 -15.13 5.34 -21.36
C MET A 342 -16.49 4.79 -20.95
N GLN A 343 -17.03 3.81 -21.67
CA GLN A 343 -18.32 3.18 -21.32
C GLN A 343 -18.27 2.55 -19.93
N ALA A 344 -17.18 1.87 -19.59
CA ALA A 344 -17.02 1.29 -18.26
C ALA A 344 -17.06 2.35 -17.14
N GLY A 345 -16.51 3.54 -17.39
CA GLY A 345 -16.65 4.69 -16.51
C GLY A 345 -18.09 5.20 -16.39
N MET A 346 -18.81 5.28 -17.51
CA MET A 346 -20.21 5.69 -17.53
C MET A 346 -21.10 4.72 -16.75
N ASP A 347 -20.94 3.42 -17.01
CA ASP A 347 -21.64 2.35 -16.30
C ASP A 347 -21.38 2.39 -14.79
N LEU A 348 -20.13 2.63 -14.36
CA LEU A 348 -19.81 2.73 -12.93
C LEU A 348 -20.63 3.80 -12.22
N TRP A 349 -20.81 4.95 -12.87
CA TRP A 349 -21.66 6.01 -12.32
C TRP A 349 -23.14 5.59 -12.34
N ASP A 350 -23.61 5.01 -13.44
CA ASP A 350 -25.01 4.60 -13.57
C ASP A 350 -25.40 3.49 -12.59
N GLU A 351 -24.46 2.59 -12.26
CA GLU A 351 -24.64 1.49 -11.32
C GLU A 351 -24.50 1.91 -9.85
N HIS A 352 -23.63 2.87 -9.53
CA HIS A 352 -23.21 3.13 -8.14
C HIS A 352 -23.27 4.59 -7.70
N GLY A 353 -23.33 5.54 -8.63
CA GLY A 353 -23.34 6.97 -8.34
C GLY A 353 -22.19 7.39 -7.43
N ASP A 354 -22.49 8.28 -6.48
CA ASP A 354 -21.55 8.86 -5.51
C ASP A 354 -21.14 7.91 -4.37
N GLU A 355 -21.84 6.78 -4.21
CA GLU A 355 -21.59 5.76 -3.17
C GLU A 355 -20.59 4.68 -3.60
N MET A 356 -19.98 4.80 -4.79
CA MET A 356 -19.03 3.81 -5.32
C MET A 356 -17.89 3.48 -4.33
N THR A 357 -17.76 2.19 -4.03
CA THR A 357 -16.67 1.65 -3.21
C THR A 357 -15.45 1.32 -4.04
N VAL A 358 -14.26 1.31 -3.42
CA VAL A 358 -13.01 0.89 -4.08
C VAL A 358 -13.10 -0.56 -4.60
N GLY A 359 -13.86 -1.42 -3.92
CA GLY A 359 -14.08 -2.80 -4.35
C GLY A 359 -14.91 -2.90 -5.63
N GLN A 360 -15.93 -2.05 -5.80
CA GLN A 360 -16.72 -1.97 -7.03
C GLN A 360 -15.92 -1.38 -8.19
N PHE A 361 -15.18 -0.31 -7.93
CA PHE A 361 -14.28 0.28 -8.92
C PHE A 361 -13.25 -0.75 -9.41
N SER A 362 -12.58 -1.42 -8.47
CA SER A 362 -11.64 -2.49 -8.79
C SER A 362 -12.30 -3.61 -9.61
N ALA A 363 -13.47 -4.08 -9.20
CA ALA A 363 -14.19 -5.13 -9.94
C ALA A 363 -14.51 -4.71 -11.38
N LYS A 364 -14.94 -3.46 -11.62
CA LYS A 364 -15.19 -2.96 -12.98
C LYS A 364 -13.90 -2.88 -13.78
N VAL A 365 -12.80 -2.38 -13.22
CA VAL A 365 -11.50 -2.33 -13.90
C VAL A 365 -11.09 -3.71 -14.41
N TYR A 366 -11.18 -4.75 -13.56
CA TYR A 366 -10.88 -6.12 -13.99
C TYR A 366 -11.84 -6.61 -15.08
N ALA A 367 -13.14 -6.33 -14.98
CA ALA A 367 -14.11 -6.71 -16.01
C ALA A 367 -13.86 -6.00 -17.36
N THR A 368 -13.48 -4.72 -17.33
CA THR A 368 -13.13 -3.94 -18.52
C THR A 368 -11.88 -4.47 -19.19
N ILE A 369 -10.87 -4.88 -18.41
CA ILE A 369 -9.68 -5.55 -18.95
C ILE A 369 -10.05 -6.85 -19.67
N ASP A 370 -10.96 -7.65 -19.11
CA ASP A 370 -11.44 -8.88 -19.76
C ASP A 370 -12.18 -8.60 -21.09
N GLU A 371 -12.94 -7.50 -21.15
CA GLU A 371 -13.60 -7.05 -22.38
C GLU A 371 -12.60 -6.57 -23.44
N LEU A 372 -11.58 -5.79 -23.03
CA LEU A 372 -10.51 -5.34 -23.91
C LEU A 372 -9.71 -6.52 -24.48
N ASP A 373 -9.34 -7.49 -23.64
CA ASP A 373 -8.63 -8.72 -24.05
C ASP A 373 -9.47 -9.57 -25.01
N ALA A 374 -10.79 -9.63 -24.82
CA ALA A 374 -11.69 -10.34 -25.74
C ALA A 374 -11.79 -9.67 -27.13
N ALA A 375 -11.50 -8.37 -27.22
CA ALA A 375 -11.47 -7.63 -28.48
C ALA A 375 -10.09 -7.66 -29.19
N THR A 376 -9.03 -8.15 -28.52
CA THR A 376 -7.72 -8.45 -29.12
C THR A 376 -7.85 -9.54 -30.21
N PRO A 377 -7.15 -9.45 -31.37
CA PRO A 377 -6.00 -8.59 -31.70
C PRO A 377 -6.35 -7.22 -32.29
N ASN A 378 -7.61 -6.79 -32.26
CA ASN A 378 -7.99 -5.51 -32.86
C ASN A 378 -7.71 -4.30 -31.93
N LEU A 379 -7.16 -4.55 -30.74
CA LEU A 379 -6.87 -3.58 -29.70
C LEU A 379 -5.48 -3.83 -29.12
N ASP A 380 -4.80 -2.74 -28.76
CA ASP A 380 -3.46 -2.76 -28.17
C ASP A 380 -3.49 -2.57 -26.64
N GLN A 381 -4.64 -2.21 -26.06
CA GLN A 381 -4.77 -1.88 -24.63
C GLN A 381 -4.40 -3.03 -23.70
N VAL A 382 -4.62 -4.28 -24.10
CA VAL A 382 -4.27 -5.46 -23.32
C VAL A 382 -3.40 -6.37 -24.15
N ARG A 383 -2.27 -6.78 -23.56
CA ARG A 383 -1.35 -7.72 -24.20
C ARG A 383 -0.78 -8.71 -23.20
N LYS A 384 -0.17 -9.78 -23.71
CA LYS A 384 0.56 -10.74 -22.88
C LYS A 384 1.77 -10.04 -22.26
N TRP A 385 1.92 -10.23 -20.96
CA TRP A 385 3.11 -9.82 -20.25
C TRP A 385 4.34 -10.51 -20.83
N THR A 386 5.20 -9.73 -21.46
CA THR A 386 6.54 -10.17 -21.85
C THR A 386 7.53 -9.57 -20.87
N LYS A 387 8.28 -10.43 -20.18
CA LYS A 387 9.42 -9.97 -19.37
C LYS A 387 10.43 -9.29 -20.33
N PRO A 388 10.80 -8.01 -20.12
CA PRO A 388 11.83 -7.32 -20.89
C PRO A 388 13.19 -8.00 -20.77
#